data_AF-A0A258C3N6-F1
#
_entry.id   AF-A0A258C3N6-F1
#
_cell.length_a   1.000
_cell.length_b   1.000
_cell.length_c   1.000
_cell.angle_alpha   90.00
_cell.angle_beta   90.00
_cell.angle_gamma   90.00
#
_symmetry.space_group_name_H-M   'P 1'
#
loop_
_entity.id
_entity.type
_entity.pdbx_description
1 polymer ?
#
loop_
_entity_poly.entity_id
_entity_poly.type
_entity_poly.pdbx_seq_one_letter_code
_entity_poly.pdbx_strand_id
1 'polypeptide(L)'
;MLGFFERLTRPFPAQEPEQPPKGLLAFCRHYTRGMEWPLLIMSISSALLAILEVSLFSFMGQLVDWLVAKDPQSFFSEERANLIWMALVTLVLLPLLTLFHSALVHQTLLGNYPMSIRWLAHRYLLRQSVSFYQNDFAGRIATKVMQTSLAVRETVMKLLDVLVYVLVYFSAMLFFVADADLRLIVPMLVWLVFYIALQLYFVPRLKRVSTAQADARSEMTGRIVDSYTNINTIKLFSHTRREEDYARESMEVFLKPVYRQMRLATGLSVSVQSLNYLLVFAVAALSLYLWAGSAITVGAIAIAVSLALRLNGMA
;
A
#
# COMPACT_ATOMS: atom_id res chain seq x y z
N MET A 1 6.14 -25.80 -11.32
CA MET A 1 4.91 -24.97 -11.37
C MET A 1 5.20 -23.47 -11.26
N LEU A 2 6.13 -23.03 -10.40
CA LEU A 2 6.44 -21.59 -10.23
C LEU A 2 7.24 -20.96 -11.39
N GLY A 3 8.06 -21.74 -12.10
CA GLY A 3 8.84 -21.25 -13.24
C GLY A 3 8.03 -20.79 -14.46
N PHE A 4 6.73 -21.10 -14.55
CA PHE A 4 5.86 -20.55 -15.60
C PHE A 4 5.61 -19.05 -15.38
N PHE A 5 5.36 -18.67 -14.13
CA PHE A 5 5.18 -17.29 -13.70
C PHE A 5 6.48 -16.49 -13.91
N GLU A 6 7.64 -17.06 -13.57
CA GLU A 6 8.94 -16.43 -13.80
C GLU A 6 9.25 -16.16 -15.27
N ARG A 7 8.78 -17.03 -16.18
CA ARG A 7 8.98 -16.90 -17.64
C ARG A 7 8.01 -15.93 -18.33
N LEU A 8 6.94 -15.52 -17.67
CA LEU A 8 5.91 -14.64 -18.24
C LEU A 8 6.45 -13.21 -18.45
N THR A 9 7.50 -12.84 -17.73
CA THR A 9 8.17 -11.54 -17.84
C THR A 9 9.63 -11.72 -18.23
N ARG A 10 10.09 -11.02 -19.26
CA ARG A 10 11.52 -11.00 -19.61
C ARG A 10 12.26 -10.06 -18.65
N PRO A 11 13.16 -10.55 -17.77
CA PRO A 11 13.90 -9.69 -16.85
C PRO A 11 14.89 -8.76 -17.56
N PHE A 12 15.24 -9.06 -18.82
CA PHE A 12 16.15 -8.29 -19.65
C PHE A 12 15.49 -7.91 -20.99
N PRO A 13 14.74 -6.80 -21.05
CA PRO A 13 14.18 -6.31 -22.31
C PRO A 13 15.31 -5.91 -23.29
N ALA A 14 15.16 -6.34 -24.55
CA ALA A 14 16.12 -6.06 -25.62
C ALA A 14 16.02 -4.64 -26.21
N GLN A 15 14.97 -3.89 -25.84
CA GLN A 15 14.73 -2.52 -26.33
C GLN A 15 15.92 -1.61 -26.02
N GLU A 16 16.23 -0.71 -26.94
CA GLU A 16 17.26 0.30 -26.71
C GLU A 16 16.80 1.30 -25.65
N PRO A 17 17.68 1.67 -24.71
CA PRO A 17 17.31 2.61 -23.66
C PRO A 17 17.14 4.02 -24.22
N GLU A 18 15.89 4.50 -24.26
CA GLU A 18 15.55 5.88 -24.58
C GLU A 18 15.63 6.77 -23.33
N GLN A 19 15.77 8.10 -23.51
CA GLN A 19 15.76 9.04 -22.40
C GLN A 19 14.40 8.97 -21.68
N PRO A 20 14.38 8.77 -20.35
CA PRO A 20 13.12 8.66 -19.63
C PRO A 20 12.32 9.98 -19.71
N PRO A 21 11.00 9.93 -19.97
CA PRO A 21 10.18 11.11 -20.16
C PRO A 21 10.04 11.94 -18.87
N LYS A 22 9.84 13.25 -19.02
CA LYS A 22 9.64 14.17 -17.89
C LYS A 22 8.26 13.92 -17.24
N GLY A 23 8.24 13.55 -15.97
CA GLY A 23 7.03 13.39 -15.15
C GLY A 23 6.85 12.00 -14.54
N LEU A 24 6.37 11.92 -13.30
CA LEU A 24 6.29 10.67 -12.51
C LEU A 24 5.46 9.57 -13.20
N LEU A 25 4.29 9.91 -13.75
CA LEU A 25 3.41 8.94 -14.42
C LEU A 25 4.00 8.42 -15.73
N ALA A 26 4.56 9.32 -16.55
CA ALA A 26 5.21 8.95 -17.80
C ALA A 26 6.47 8.11 -17.55
N PHE A 27 7.23 8.44 -16.51
CA PHE A 27 8.40 7.68 -16.05
C PHE A 27 8.02 6.28 -15.61
N CYS A 28 7.02 6.14 -14.72
CA CYS A 28 6.54 4.83 -14.29
C CYS A 28 6.04 4.01 -15.48
N ARG A 29 5.24 4.61 -16.38
CA ARG A 29 4.73 3.91 -17.57
C ARG A 29 5.85 3.45 -18.50
N HIS A 30 6.86 4.28 -18.74
CA HIS A 30 8.02 3.92 -19.56
C HIS A 30 8.73 2.67 -19.03
N TYR A 31 8.98 2.60 -17.72
CA TYR A 31 9.61 1.45 -17.07
C TYR A 31 8.69 0.25 -16.87
N THR A 32 7.38 0.44 -17.01
CA THR A 32 6.36 -0.63 -16.90
C THR A 32 6.05 -1.30 -18.23
N ARG A 33 6.42 -0.68 -19.36
CA ARG A 33 6.25 -1.27 -20.70
C ARG A 33 6.95 -2.62 -20.77
N GLY A 34 6.17 -3.68 -21.01
CA GLY A 34 6.62 -5.08 -21.02
C GLY A 34 6.14 -5.92 -19.83
N MET A 35 5.56 -5.32 -18.78
CA MET A 35 5.00 -6.01 -17.60
C MET A 35 3.52 -5.67 -17.34
N GLU A 36 2.84 -5.05 -18.30
CA GLU A 36 1.45 -4.57 -18.17
C GLU A 36 0.46 -5.74 -17.96
N TRP A 37 0.67 -6.88 -18.61
CA TRP A 37 -0.19 -8.07 -18.49
C TRP A 37 -0.21 -8.68 -17.07
N PRO A 38 0.94 -9.04 -16.46
CA PRO A 38 0.98 -9.50 -15.08
C PRO A 38 0.37 -8.50 -14.08
N LEU A 39 0.60 -7.20 -14.28
CA LEU A 39 0.04 -6.14 -13.43
C LEU A 39 -1.49 -6.06 -13.54
N LEU A 40 -2.04 -6.23 -14.73
CA LEU A 40 -3.48 -6.24 -14.95
C LEU A 40 -4.13 -7.46 -14.31
N ILE A 41 -3.54 -8.66 -14.45
CA ILE A 41 -4.03 -9.89 -13.81
C ILE A 41 -3.99 -9.75 -12.28
N MET A 42 -2.90 -9.20 -11.74
CA MET A 42 -2.78 -8.90 -10.31
C MET A 42 -3.89 -7.95 -9.85
N SER A 43 -4.14 -6.87 -10.59
CA SER A 43 -5.17 -5.88 -10.25
C SER A 43 -6.58 -6.47 -10.25
N ILE A 44 -6.91 -7.31 -11.24
CA ILE A 44 -8.19 -8.05 -11.29
C ILE A 44 -8.31 -9.01 -10.11
N SER A 45 -7.24 -9.76 -9.80
CA SER A 45 -7.24 -10.71 -8.69
C SER A 45 -7.47 -10.00 -7.35
N SER A 46 -6.85 -8.84 -7.18
CA SER A 46 -7.02 -7.96 -6.03
C SER A 46 -8.45 -7.41 -5.90
N ALA A 47 -9.05 -6.97 -7.01
CA ALA A 47 -10.44 -6.54 -7.05
C ALA A 47 -11.40 -7.69 -6.70
N LEU A 48 -11.15 -8.90 -7.21
CA LEU A 48 -11.96 -10.08 -6.91
C LEU A 48 -11.85 -10.47 -5.43
N LEU A 49 -10.64 -10.41 -4.85
CA LEU A 49 -10.43 -10.61 -3.42
C LEU A 49 -11.23 -9.61 -2.58
N ALA A 50 -11.19 -8.33 -2.95
CA ALA A 50 -11.96 -7.29 -2.25
C ALA A 50 -13.47 -7.60 -2.26
N ILE A 51 -14.04 -7.97 -3.41
CA ILE A 51 -15.47 -8.31 -3.53
C ILE A 51 -15.82 -9.53 -2.67
N LEU A 52 -15.02 -10.59 -2.76
CA LEU A 52 -15.25 -11.82 -1.99
C LEU A 52 -15.15 -11.58 -0.48
N GLU A 53 -14.18 -10.78 -0.03
CA GLU A 53 -14.08 -10.45 1.39
C GLU A 53 -15.24 -9.61 1.90
N VAL A 54 -15.73 -8.63 1.13
CA VAL A 54 -16.93 -7.87 1.50
C VAL A 54 -18.15 -8.78 1.57
N SER A 55 -18.27 -9.75 0.64
CA SER A 55 -19.38 -10.70 0.64
C SER A 55 -19.44 -11.55 1.91
N LEU A 56 -18.31 -11.83 2.56
CA LEU A 56 -18.28 -12.54 3.86
C LEU A 56 -19.00 -11.77 4.98
N PHE A 57 -18.94 -10.44 4.96
CA PHE A 57 -19.67 -9.64 5.94
C PHE A 57 -21.17 -9.69 5.69
N SER A 58 -21.58 -9.64 4.42
CA SER A 58 -22.98 -9.81 4.02
C SER A 58 -23.51 -11.20 4.44
N PHE A 59 -22.73 -12.25 4.19
CA PHE A 59 -22.98 -13.61 4.65
C PHE A 59 -23.20 -13.71 6.15
N MET A 60 -22.37 -13.03 6.95
CA MET A 60 -22.53 -12.99 8.39
C MET A 60 -23.84 -12.31 8.80
N GLY A 61 -24.24 -11.20 8.15
CA GLY A 61 -25.54 -10.58 8.41
C GLY A 61 -26.73 -11.47 8.08
N GLN A 62 -26.69 -12.14 6.93
CA GLN A 62 -27.72 -13.09 6.52
C GLN A 62 -27.85 -14.27 7.51
N LEU A 63 -26.72 -14.78 8.01
CA LEU A 63 -26.74 -15.82 9.05
C LEU A 63 -27.43 -15.34 10.32
N VAL A 64 -27.11 -14.12 10.76
CA VAL A 64 -27.75 -13.51 11.94
C VAL A 64 -29.25 -13.38 11.72
N ASP A 65 -29.68 -12.92 10.54
CA ASP A 65 -31.11 -12.78 10.22
C ASP A 65 -31.81 -14.15 10.18
N TRP A 66 -31.19 -15.20 9.62
CA TRP A 66 -31.77 -16.54 9.64
C TRP A 66 -31.84 -17.15 11.04
N LEU A 67 -30.82 -16.91 11.88
CA LEU A 67 -30.79 -17.35 13.28
C LEU A 67 -31.91 -16.72 14.11
N VAL A 68 -32.34 -15.50 13.76
CA VAL A 68 -33.46 -14.82 14.43
C VAL A 68 -34.82 -15.29 13.88
N ALA A 69 -34.91 -15.60 12.59
CA ALA A 69 -36.19 -15.87 11.93
C ALA A 69 -36.60 -17.35 11.86
N LYS A 70 -35.65 -18.32 11.90
CA LYS A 70 -35.93 -19.74 11.64
C LYS A 70 -35.80 -20.63 12.89
N ASP A 71 -36.61 -21.69 12.91
CA ASP A 71 -36.60 -22.71 13.96
C ASP A 71 -35.34 -23.62 13.82
N PRO A 72 -34.59 -23.92 14.90
CA PRO A 72 -33.34 -24.70 14.83
C PRO A 72 -33.46 -26.08 14.16
N GLN A 73 -34.66 -26.68 14.16
CA GLN A 73 -34.89 -28.01 13.61
C GLN A 73 -35.02 -28.04 12.07
N SER A 74 -35.56 -26.98 11.44
CA SER A 74 -35.70 -26.90 9.97
C SER A 74 -34.55 -26.14 9.29
N PHE A 75 -33.84 -25.29 10.04
CA PHE A 75 -32.74 -24.44 9.55
C PHE A 75 -31.70 -25.20 8.71
N PHE A 76 -31.20 -26.33 9.22
CA PHE A 76 -30.20 -27.12 8.51
C PHE A 76 -30.74 -27.85 7.28
N SER A 77 -32.05 -28.06 7.17
CA SER A 77 -32.63 -28.73 6.00
C SER A 77 -32.91 -27.74 4.87
N GLU A 78 -33.35 -26.53 5.19
CA GLU A 78 -33.72 -25.50 4.23
C GLU A 78 -32.52 -24.72 3.65
N GLU A 79 -31.55 -24.35 4.49
CA GLU A 79 -30.42 -23.48 4.07
C GLU A 79 -29.12 -24.23 3.77
N ARG A 80 -29.19 -25.57 3.67
CA ARG A 80 -28.03 -26.46 3.45
C ARG A 80 -27.21 -26.05 2.22
N ALA A 81 -27.87 -25.71 1.12
CA ALA A 81 -27.22 -25.31 -0.13
C ALA A 81 -26.46 -23.98 0.02
N ASN A 82 -27.07 -22.99 0.67
CA ASN A 82 -26.45 -21.69 0.91
C ASN A 82 -25.27 -21.81 1.89
N LEU A 83 -25.40 -22.58 2.97
CA LEU A 83 -24.32 -22.87 3.91
C LEU A 83 -23.12 -23.55 3.24
N ILE A 84 -23.36 -24.53 2.36
CA ILE A 84 -22.29 -25.19 1.59
C ILE A 84 -21.61 -24.21 0.65
N TRP A 85 -22.38 -23.33 -0.03
CA TRP A 85 -21.81 -22.30 -0.90
C TRP A 85 -20.92 -21.33 -0.13
N MET A 86 -21.38 -20.82 1.02
CA MET A 86 -20.62 -19.93 1.89
C MET A 86 -19.34 -20.60 2.42
N ALA A 87 -19.43 -21.89 2.80
CA ALA A 87 -18.28 -22.68 3.23
C ALA A 87 -17.27 -22.88 2.08
N LEU A 88 -17.74 -23.18 0.87
CA LEU A 88 -16.87 -23.37 -0.30
C LEU A 88 -16.16 -22.07 -0.70
N VAL A 89 -16.87 -20.94 -0.68
CA VAL A 89 -16.27 -19.63 -0.95
C VAL A 89 -15.21 -19.29 0.10
N THR A 90 -15.50 -19.52 1.38
CA THR A 90 -14.61 -19.14 2.47
C THR A 90 -13.40 -20.06 2.61
N LEU A 91 -13.59 -21.38 2.49
CA LEU A 91 -12.56 -22.39 2.76
C LEU A 91 -11.73 -22.75 1.52
N VAL A 92 -12.29 -22.59 0.32
CA VAL A 92 -11.63 -23.01 -0.92
C VAL A 92 -11.31 -21.81 -1.81
N LEU A 93 -12.33 -21.03 -2.18
CA LEU A 93 -12.16 -19.98 -3.19
C LEU A 93 -11.24 -18.85 -2.70
N LEU A 94 -11.44 -18.36 -1.48
CA LEU A 94 -10.61 -17.30 -0.90
C LEU A 94 -9.14 -17.74 -0.70
N PRO A 95 -8.83 -18.89 -0.08
CA PRO A 95 -7.45 -19.37 0.03
C PRO A 95 -6.79 -19.62 -1.33
N LEU A 96 -7.54 -20.14 -2.31
CA LEU A 96 -7.01 -20.38 -3.66
C LEU A 96 -6.68 -19.06 -4.38
N LEU A 97 -7.58 -18.08 -4.29
CA LEU A 97 -7.38 -16.79 -4.93
C LEU A 97 -6.27 -15.98 -4.24
N THR A 98 -6.18 -16.01 -2.92
CA THR A 98 -5.08 -15.38 -2.17
C THR A 98 -3.74 -16.04 -2.49
N LEU A 99 -3.71 -17.37 -2.63
CA LEU A 99 -2.52 -18.09 -3.06
C LEU A 99 -2.11 -17.69 -4.49
N PHE A 100 -3.07 -17.62 -5.41
CA PHE A 100 -2.82 -17.18 -6.79
C PHE A 100 -2.29 -15.74 -6.86
N HIS A 101 -2.95 -14.81 -6.15
CA HIS A 101 -2.52 -13.42 -6.05
C HIS A 101 -1.13 -13.29 -5.43
N SER A 102 -0.89 -13.98 -4.32
CA SER A 102 0.39 -13.96 -3.62
C SER A 102 1.51 -14.57 -4.47
N ALA A 103 1.23 -15.66 -5.18
CA ALA A 103 2.17 -16.28 -6.12
C ALA A 103 2.53 -15.30 -7.25
N LEU A 104 1.54 -14.67 -7.89
CA LEU A 104 1.78 -13.63 -8.89
C LEU A 104 2.65 -12.50 -8.34
N VAL A 105 2.26 -11.91 -7.22
CA VAL A 105 2.97 -10.77 -6.62
C VAL A 105 4.41 -11.14 -6.24
N HIS A 106 4.60 -12.21 -5.47
CA HIS A 106 5.90 -12.54 -4.91
C HIS A 106 6.84 -13.19 -5.92
N GLN A 107 6.36 -14.09 -6.78
CA GLN A 107 7.23 -14.81 -7.71
C GLN A 107 7.46 -14.09 -9.04
N THR A 108 6.53 -13.23 -9.50
CA THR A 108 6.75 -12.49 -10.77
C THR A 108 7.19 -11.06 -10.52
N LEU A 109 6.40 -10.28 -9.78
CA LEU A 109 6.54 -8.83 -9.77
C LEU A 109 7.61 -8.37 -8.79
N LEU A 110 7.70 -8.96 -7.59
CA LEU A 110 8.60 -8.46 -6.55
C LEU A 110 10.08 -8.51 -6.97
N GLY A 111 10.48 -9.55 -7.69
CA GLY A 111 11.84 -9.81 -8.16
C GLY A 111 12.15 -9.25 -9.55
N ASN A 112 11.36 -9.63 -10.56
CA ASN A 112 11.70 -9.31 -11.96
C ASN A 112 11.51 -7.82 -12.27
N TYR A 113 10.49 -7.18 -11.69
CA TYR A 113 10.16 -5.80 -12.00
C TYR A 113 11.26 -4.80 -11.63
N PRO A 114 11.81 -4.77 -10.39
CA PRO A 114 12.90 -3.87 -10.08
C PRO A 114 14.19 -4.24 -10.83
N MET A 115 14.40 -5.52 -11.17
CA MET A 115 15.58 -5.96 -11.91
C MET A 115 15.57 -5.48 -13.37
N SER A 116 14.41 -5.52 -14.03
CA SER A 116 14.23 -4.96 -15.38
C SER A 116 14.52 -3.46 -15.41
N ILE A 117 14.03 -2.72 -14.40
CA ILE A 117 14.29 -1.28 -14.28
C ILE A 117 15.78 -0.99 -14.05
N ARG A 118 16.43 -1.75 -13.15
CA ARG A 118 17.88 -1.66 -12.92
C ARG A 118 18.67 -1.90 -14.20
N TRP A 119 18.29 -2.91 -14.98
CA TRP A 119 18.95 -3.24 -16.23
C TRP A 119 18.84 -2.12 -17.27
N LEU A 120 17.62 -1.60 -17.49
CA LEU A 120 17.38 -0.48 -18.40
C LEU A 120 18.16 0.77 -17.97
N ALA A 121 18.13 1.11 -16.68
CA ALA A 121 18.87 2.24 -16.14
C ALA A 121 20.38 2.06 -16.27
N HIS A 122 20.90 0.84 -16.03
CA HIS A 122 22.32 0.53 -16.18
C HIS A 122 22.78 0.68 -17.64
N ARG A 123 22.03 0.11 -18.60
CA ARG A 123 22.34 0.26 -20.04
C ARG A 123 22.30 1.71 -20.52
N TYR A 124 21.39 2.52 -19.96
CA TYR A 124 21.34 3.95 -20.25
C TYR A 124 22.55 4.71 -19.70
N LEU A 125 22.94 4.42 -18.45
CA LEU A 125 24.07 5.09 -17.79
C LEU A 125 25.41 4.73 -18.43
N LEU A 126 25.60 3.50 -18.90
CA LEU A 126 26.81 3.10 -19.65
C LEU A 126 27.03 3.93 -20.93
N ARG A 127 25.97 4.54 -21.49
CA ARG A 127 26.04 5.39 -22.68
C ARG A 127 26.25 6.89 -22.36
N GLN A 128 26.43 7.25 -21.09
CA GLN A 128 26.64 8.64 -20.67
C GLN A 128 28.09 9.11 -20.86
N SER A 129 28.26 10.43 -20.98
CA SER A 129 29.57 11.06 -21.19
C SER A 129 30.49 10.92 -19.97
N VAL A 130 31.81 10.96 -20.22
CA VAL A 130 32.83 10.95 -19.14
C VAL A 130 32.68 12.17 -18.23
N SER A 131 32.29 13.33 -18.78
CA SER A 131 32.06 14.56 -17.99
C SER A 131 30.96 14.38 -16.94
N PHE A 132 29.92 13.58 -17.22
CA PHE A 132 28.89 13.26 -16.23
C PHE A 132 29.47 12.53 -15.00
N TYR A 133 30.34 11.54 -15.23
CA TYR A 133 30.98 10.76 -14.17
C TYR A 133 32.09 11.50 -13.41
N GLN A 134 32.65 12.55 -14.00
CA GLN A 134 33.59 13.43 -13.30
C GLN A 134 32.89 14.38 -12.31
N ASN A 135 31.61 14.70 -12.57
CA ASN A 135 30.84 15.64 -11.75
C ASN A 135 29.99 14.96 -10.66
N ASP A 136 29.68 13.67 -10.78
CA ASP A 136 28.91 12.91 -9.79
C ASP A 136 29.64 11.63 -9.36
N PHE A 137 29.73 11.40 -8.05
CA PHE A 137 30.33 10.18 -7.50
C PHE A 137 29.58 8.92 -7.96
N ALA A 138 30.32 7.93 -8.45
CA ALA A 138 29.78 6.64 -8.91
C ALA A 138 28.89 5.95 -7.85
N GLY A 139 29.26 6.05 -6.56
CA GLY A 139 28.45 5.51 -5.46
C GLY A 139 27.06 6.14 -5.36
N ARG A 140 26.97 7.47 -5.53
CA ARG A 140 25.69 8.20 -5.50
C ARG A 140 24.79 7.80 -6.67
N ILE A 141 25.37 7.63 -7.86
CA ILE A 141 24.64 7.18 -9.06
C ILE A 141 24.11 5.75 -8.85
N ALA A 142 24.94 4.83 -8.33
CA ALA A 142 24.55 3.46 -8.05
C ALA A 142 23.40 3.38 -7.02
N THR A 143 23.48 4.15 -5.94
CA THR A 143 22.39 4.23 -4.94
C THR A 143 21.11 4.78 -5.56
N LYS A 144 21.18 5.82 -6.40
CA LYS A 144 20.01 6.36 -7.09
C LYS A 144 19.34 5.30 -7.96
N VAL A 145 20.09 4.53 -8.74
CA VAL A 145 19.52 3.45 -9.58
C VAL A 145 18.86 2.37 -8.71
N MET A 146 19.55 1.93 -7.66
CA MET A 146 19.07 0.85 -6.79
C MET A 146 17.77 1.22 -6.08
N GLN A 147 17.70 2.43 -5.51
CA GLN A 147 16.56 2.93 -4.75
C GLN A 147 15.40 3.34 -5.66
N THR A 148 15.67 4.01 -6.78
CA THR A 148 14.62 4.44 -7.72
C THR A 148 13.89 3.24 -8.30
N SER A 149 14.61 2.15 -8.61
CA SER A 149 13.99 0.93 -9.13
C SER A 149 13.01 0.30 -8.15
N LEU A 150 13.34 0.30 -6.85
CA LEU A 150 12.44 -0.17 -5.80
C LEU A 150 11.26 0.78 -5.60
N ALA A 151 11.50 2.09 -5.62
CA ALA A 151 10.45 3.10 -5.45
C ALA A 151 9.42 3.08 -6.59
N VAL A 152 9.87 2.91 -7.85
CA VAL A 152 8.96 2.78 -9.00
C VAL A 152 8.10 1.53 -8.85
N ARG A 153 8.74 0.39 -8.54
CA ARG A 153 8.03 -0.88 -8.29
C ARG A 153 6.96 -0.69 -7.21
N GLU A 154 7.33 -0.16 -6.06
CA GLU A 154 6.43 0.03 -4.93
C GLU A 154 5.28 0.99 -5.27
N THR A 155 5.55 2.05 -6.03
CA THR A 155 4.53 3.01 -6.47
C THR A 155 3.50 2.35 -7.37
N VAL A 156 3.95 1.64 -8.41
CA VAL A 156 3.05 0.98 -9.37
C VAL A 156 2.27 -0.16 -8.71
N MET A 157 2.93 -0.97 -7.89
CA MET A 157 2.26 -2.04 -7.15
C MET A 157 1.21 -1.49 -6.18
N LYS A 158 1.51 -0.46 -5.39
CA LYS A 158 0.50 0.15 -4.50
C LYS A 158 -0.68 0.75 -5.28
N LEU A 159 -0.41 1.34 -6.44
CA LEU A 159 -1.46 1.97 -7.26
C LEU A 159 -2.38 0.96 -7.95
N LEU A 160 -1.86 -0.19 -8.37
CA LEU A 160 -2.65 -1.21 -9.09
C LEU A 160 -3.17 -2.35 -8.19
N ASP A 161 -2.52 -2.60 -7.05
CA ASP A 161 -2.93 -3.60 -6.07
C ASP A 161 -3.74 -2.93 -4.96
N VAL A 162 -3.06 -2.26 -4.02
CA VAL A 162 -3.67 -1.75 -2.79
C VAL A 162 -4.76 -0.71 -3.07
N LEU A 163 -4.53 0.25 -3.97
CA LEU A 163 -5.51 1.28 -4.27
C LEU A 163 -6.76 0.71 -4.95
N VAL A 164 -6.59 -0.23 -5.89
CA VAL A 164 -7.71 -0.90 -6.56
C VAL A 164 -8.49 -1.74 -5.56
N TYR A 165 -7.79 -2.53 -4.74
CA TYR A 165 -8.40 -3.29 -3.64
C TYR A 165 -9.26 -2.38 -2.75
N VAL A 166 -8.69 -1.28 -2.23
CA VAL A 166 -9.41 -0.36 -1.33
C VAL A 166 -10.60 0.29 -2.03
N LEU A 167 -10.46 0.73 -3.28
CA LEU A 167 -11.57 1.35 -4.03
C LEU A 167 -12.72 0.37 -4.28
N VAL A 168 -12.41 -0.85 -4.70
CA VAL A 168 -13.41 -1.90 -4.95
C VAL A 168 -14.04 -2.34 -3.64
N TYR A 169 -13.24 -2.54 -2.59
CA TYR A 169 -13.72 -2.90 -1.26
C TYR A 169 -14.69 -1.85 -0.72
N PHE A 170 -14.30 -0.58 -0.74
CA PHE A 170 -15.12 0.52 -0.25
C PHE A 170 -16.41 0.71 -1.09
N SER A 171 -16.32 0.55 -2.42
CA SER A 171 -17.49 0.64 -3.30
C SER A 171 -18.47 -0.52 -3.07
N ALA A 172 -17.97 -1.74 -2.93
CA ALA A 172 -18.78 -2.91 -2.61
C ALA A 172 -19.41 -2.78 -1.22
N MET A 173 -18.64 -2.32 -0.23
CA MET A 173 -19.12 -2.03 1.12
C MET A 173 -20.28 -1.03 1.09
N LEU A 174 -20.13 0.09 0.38
CA LEU A 174 -21.20 1.07 0.20
C LEU A 174 -22.44 0.46 -0.46
N PHE A 175 -22.26 -0.38 -1.48
CA PHE A 175 -23.37 -1.06 -2.15
C PHE A 175 -24.17 -1.95 -1.19
N PHE A 176 -23.49 -2.80 -0.41
CA PHE A 176 -24.17 -3.69 0.54
C PHE A 176 -24.83 -2.94 1.70
N VAL A 177 -24.22 -1.85 2.18
CA VAL A 177 -24.85 -0.99 3.21
C VAL A 177 -26.05 -0.24 2.64
N ALA A 178 -25.97 0.20 1.38
CA ALA A 178 -27.08 0.87 0.68
C ALA A 178 -28.29 -0.05 0.48
N ASP A 179 -28.04 -1.32 0.18
CA ASP A 179 -29.07 -2.35 0.05
C ASP A 179 -29.82 -2.58 1.37
N ALA A 180 -29.12 -2.45 2.51
CA ALA A 180 -29.73 -2.52 3.83
C ALA A 180 -30.54 -1.26 4.19
N ASP A 181 -29.92 -0.08 4.16
CA ASP A 181 -30.61 1.21 4.34
C ASP A 181 -29.73 2.39 3.87
N LEU A 182 -30.33 3.30 3.09
CA LEU A 182 -29.64 4.49 2.56
C LEU A 182 -29.11 5.43 3.64
N ARG A 183 -29.69 5.45 4.85
CA ARG A 183 -29.29 6.35 5.94
C ARG A 183 -27.96 5.92 6.56
N LEU A 184 -27.64 4.64 6.55
CA LEU A 184 -26.37 4.11 7.07
C LEU A 184 -25.15 4.49 6.20
N ILE A 185 -25.38 4.91 4.96
CA ILE A 185 -24.33 5.43 4.08
C ILE A 185 -23.83 6.79 4.55
N VAL A 186 -24.69 7.62 5.16
CA VAL A 186 -24.37 9.02 5.47
C VAL A 186 -23.15 9.14 6.40
N PRO A 187 -23.05 8.43 7.54
CA PRO A 187 -21.85 8.46 8.37
C PRO A 187 -20.58 8.00 7.63
N MET A 188 -20.69 7.03 6.72
CA MET A 188 -19.56 6.52 5.95
C MET A 188 -19.05 7.53 4.92
N LEU A 189 -19.95 8.24 4.23
CA LEU A 189 -19.56 9.32 3.30
C LEU A 189 -18.95 10.51 4.04
N VAL A 190 -19.52 10.89 5.18
CA VAL A 190 -18.96 11.95 6.03
C VAL A 190 -17.54 11.56 6.50
N TRP A 191 -17.36 10.32 6.95
CA TRP A 191 -16.04 9.78 7.29
C TRP A 191 -15.07 9.83 6.11
N LEU A 192 -15.51 9.43 4.91
CA LEU A 192 -14.66 9.45 3.72
C LEU A 192 -14.18 10.87 3.40
N VAL A 193 -15.07 11.87 3.50
CA VAL A 193 -14.71 13.28 3.27
C VAL A 193 -13.65 13.74 4.28
N PHE A 194 -13.84 13.44 5.57
CA PHE A 194 -12.84 13.77 6.59
C PHE A 194 -11.52 13.01 6.39
N TYR A 195 -11.58 11.74 6.01
CA TYR A 195 -10.41 10.93 5.72
C TYR A 195 -9.60 11.52 4.56
N ILE A 196 -10.26 11.86 3.44
CA ILE A 196 -9.63 12.51 2.28
C ILE A 196 -9.04 13.86 2.69
N ALA A 197 -9.75 14.67 3.48
CA ALA A 197 -9.25 15.96 3.96
C ALA A 197 -7.97 15.81 4.81
N LEU A 198 -7.91 14.81 5.71
CA LEU A 198 -6.71 14.50 6.48
C LEU A 198 -5.56 14.08 5.56
N GLN A 199 -5.80 13.21 4.58
CA GLN A 199 -4.79 12.79 3.62
C GLN A 199 -4.25 13.99 2.81
N LEU A 200 -5.13 14.86 2.30
CA LEU A 200 -4.73 16.06 1.55
C LEU A 200 -3.91 17.05 2.40
N TYR A 201 -4.10 17.07 3.71
CA TYR A 201 -3.33 17.91 4.62
C TYR A 201 -1.97 17.31 5.00
N PHE A 202 -1.94 16.04 5.40
CA PHE A 202 -0.75 15.37 5.93
C PHE A 202 0.19 14.87 4.83
N VAL A 203 -0.33 14.29 3.73
CA VAL A 203 0.50 13.67 2.67
C VAL A 203 1.46 14.68 2.01
N PRO A 204 1.04 15.91 1.60
CA PRO A 204 1.96 16.87 1.00
C PRO A 204 3.05 17.34 1.97
N ARG A 205 2.72 17.45 3.26
CA ARG A 205 3.68 17.84 4.31
C ARG A 205 4.67 16.74 4.58
N LEU A 206 4.19 15.50 4.68
CA LEU A 206 5.04 14.33 4.85
C LEU A 206 5.98 14.17 3.66
N LYS A 207 5.50 14.38 2.43
CA LYS A 207 6.33 14.40 1.23
C LYS A 207 7.46 15.43 1.33
N ARG A 208 7.17 16.69 1.67
CA ARG A 208 8.19 17.74 1.81
C ARG A 208 9.24 17.40 2.86
N VAL A 209 8.82 16.87 4.01
CA VAL A 209 9.75 16.50 5.10
C VAL A 209 10.56 15.25 4.76
N SER A 210 9.96 14.26 4.09
CA SER A 210 10.67 13.07 3.60
C SER A 210 11.73 13.43 2.55
N THR A 211 11.49 14.42 1.69
CA THR A 211 12.51 14.93 0.77
C THR A 211 13.68 15.55 1.53
N ALA A 212 13.41 16.47 2.47
CA ALA A 212 14.46 17.07 3.29
C ALA A 212 15.24 16.03 4.13
N GLN A 213 14.55 14.99 4.62
CA GLN A 213 15.18 13.86 5.31
C GLN A 213 16.12 13.07 4.38
N ALA A 214 15.70 12.82 3.14
CA ALA A 214 16.52 12.12 2.15
C ALA A 214 17.77 12.92 1.76
N ASP A 215 17.64 14.24 1.61
CA ASP A 215 18.77 15.14 1.34
C ASP A 215 19.77 15.13 2.50
N ALA A 216 19.30 15.32 3.74
CA ALA A 216 20.15 15.26 4.93
C ALA A 216 20.80 13.88 5.13
N ARG A 217 20.11 12.79 4.78
CA ARG A 217 20.69 11.43 4.80
C ARG A 217 21.82 11.31 3.79
N SER A 218 21.63 11.81 2.57
CA SER A 218 22.67 11.76 1.53
C SER A 218 23.92 12.53 1.92
N GLU A 219 23.75 13.69 2.57
CA GLU A 219 24.87 14.48 3.09
C GLU A 219 25.61 13.72 4.19
N MET A 220 24.89 13.20 5.18
CA MET A 220 25.47 12.40 6.28
C MET A 220 26.23 11.17 5.77
N THR A 221 25.63 10.40 4.86
CA THR A 221 26.31 9.26 4.25
C THR A 221 27.55 9.71 3.46
N GLY A 222 27.48 10.84 2.76
CA GLY A 222 28.63 11.42 2.05
C GLY A 222 29.80 11.72 2.98
N ARG A 223 29.55 12.40 4.11
CA ARG A 223 30.59 12.71 5.11
C ARG A 223 31.22 11.44 5.69
N ILE A 224 30.40 10.43 6.03
CA ILE A 224 30.91 9.16 6.57
C ILE A 224 31.78 8.41 5.55
N VAL A 225 31.33 8.34 4.29
CA VAL A 225 32.08 7.67 3.21
C VAL A 225 33.41 8.38 2.95
N ASP A 226 33.44 9.71 3.01
CA ASP A 226 34.67 10.49 2.85
C ASP A 226 35.69 10.18 3.96
N SER A 227 35.24 10.17 5.23
CA SER A 227 36.11 9.80 6.36
C SER A 227 36.69 8.38 6.24
N TYR A 228 35.90 7.42 5.74
CA TYR A 228 36.40 6.06 5.53
C TYR A 228 37.31 5.93 4.31
N THR A 229 37.07 6.69 3.24
CA THR A 229 37.92 6.67 2.04
C THR A 229 39.30 7.28 2.36
N ASN A 230 39.35 8.31 3.21
CA ASN A 230 40.56 9.02 3.58
C ASN A 230 41.10 8.63 4.97
N ILE A 231 40.78 7.41 5.44
CA ILE A 231 41.10 6.97 6.81
C ILE A 231 42.60 6.99 7.13
N ASN A 232 43.46 6.72 6.14
CA ASN A 232 44.91 6.75 6.32
C ASN A 232 45.40 8.17 6.67
N THR A 233 44.93 9.18 5.95
CA THR A 233 45.26 10.58 6.20
C THR A 233 44.75 11.04 7.57
N ILE A 234 43.52 10.65 7.91
CA ILE A 234 42.89 10.94 9.21
C ILE A 234 43.72 10.35 10.36
N LYS A 235 44.20 9.10 10.23
CA LYS A 235 45.02 8.45 11.25
C LYS A 235 46.43 9.04 11.39
N LEU A 236 46.98 9.58 10.31
CA LEU A 236 48.32 10.18 10.28
C LEU A 236 48.34 11.64 10.74
N PHE A 237 47.26 12.40 10.50
CA PHE A 237 47.28 13.86 10.62
C PHE A 237 46.10 14.49 11.38
N SER A 238 45.02 13.77 11.65
CA SER A 238 43.85 14.34 12.36
C SER A 238 43.82 13.97 13.84
N HIS A 239 43.29 14.87 14.67
CA HIS A 239 42.88 14.53 16.02
C HIS A 239 41.53 13.82 15.97
N THR A 240 41.46 12.56 16.43
CA THR A 240 40.27 11.70 16.39
C THR A 240 38.98 12.39 16.86
N ARG A 241 39.07 13.26 17.88
CA ARG A 241 37.93 14.04 18.40
C ARG A 241 37.28 14.98 17.37
N ARG A 242 38.07 15.58 16.47
CA ARG A 242 37.53 16.54 15.50
C ARG A 242 36.71 15.84 14.42
N GLU A 243 37.11 14.64 14.02
CA GLU A 243 36.31 13.80 13.13
C GLU A 243 35.05 13.27 13.81
N GLU A 244 35.13 12.92 15.10
CA GLU A 244 33.95 12.53 15.89
C GLU A 244 32.93 13.68 15.98
N ASP A 245 33.38 14.90 16.28
CA ASP A 245 32.51 16.08 16.33
C ASP A 245 31.91 16.42 14.95
N TYR A 246 32.69 16.31 13.88
CA TYR A 246 32.23 16.54 12.51
C TYR A 246 31.17 15.52 12.06
N ALA A 247 31.35 14.24 12.40
CA ALA A 247 30.37 13.20 12.15
C ALA A 247 29.10 13.43 12.99
N ARG A 248 29.25 13.78 14.27
CA ARG A 248 28.14 14.05 15.18
C ARG A 248 27.27 15.21 14.69
N GLU A 249 27.86 16.32 14.27
CA GLU A 249 27.13 17.48 13.75
C GLU A 249 26.22 17.07 12.57
N SER A 250 26.74 16.23 11.67
CA SER A 250 25.96 15.72 10.54
C SER A 250 24.79 14.84 10.97
N MET A 251 24.96 14.01 12.00
CA MET A 251 23.90 13.18 12.55
C MET A 251 22.82 14.04 13.24
N GLU A 252 23.21 15.11 13.94
CA GLU A 252 22.28 16.06 14.56
C GLU A 252 21.45 16.83 13.51
N VAL A 253 22.06 17.21 12.39
CA VAL A 253 21.33 17.81 11.24
C VAL A 253 20.32 16.82 10.66
N PHE A 254 20.68 15.54 10.52
CA PHE A 254 19.78 14.49 10.04
C PHE A 254 18.60 14.21 11.00
N LEU A 255 18.81 14.30 12.32
CA LEU A 255 17.75 14.03 13.31
C LEU A 255 16.61 15.06 13.27
N LYS A 256 16.89 16.33 12.93
CA LYS A 256 15.86 17.40 12.85
C LYS A 256 14.69 17.06 11.90
N PRO A 257 14.92 16.73 10.61
CA PRO A 257 13.84 16.32 9.71
C PRO A 257 13.21 14.98 10.11
N VAL A 258 13.96 14.06 10.71
CA VAL A 258 13.41 12.79 11.24
C VAL A 258 12.36 13.06 12.32
N TYR A 259 12.66 13.91 13.31
CA TYR A 259 11.68 14.25 14.35
C TYR A 259 10.45 14.93 13.77
N ARG A 260 10.62 15.80 12.77
CA ARG A 260 9.49 16.44 12.08
C ARG A 260 8.63 15.42 11.33
N GLN A 261 9.26 14.44 10.68
CA GLN A 261 8.56 13.36 9.98
C GLN A 261 7.77 12.48 10.95
N MET A 262 8.41 12.07 12.06
CA MET A 262 7.78 11.23 13.07
C MET A 262 6.61 11.94 13.76
N ARG A 263 6.73 13.24 14.08
CA ARG A 263 5.60 14.03 14.62
C ARG A 263 4.41 14.09 13.66
N LEU A 264 4.66 14.26 12.37
CA LEU A 264 3.60 14.24 11.35
C LEU A 264 2.98 12.84 11.20
N ALA A 265 3.81 11.79 11.24
CA ALA A 265 3.34 10.41 11.17
C ALA A 265 2.46 10.05 12.38
N THR A 266 2.89 10.39 13.60
CA THR A 266 2.07 10.19 14.80
C THR A 266 0.78 10.98 14.73
N GLY A 267 0.82 12.26 14.30
CA GLY A 267 -0.38 13.07 14.13
C GLY A 267 -1.37 12.49 13.12
N LEU A 268 -0.87 11.98 11.99
CA LEU A 268 -1.69 11.30 10.98
C LEU A 268 -2.31 10.02 11.55
N SER A 269 -1.51 9.14 12.15
CA SER A 269 -2.00 7.87 12.72
C SER A 269 -3.07 8.10 13.79
N VAL A 270 -2.82 9.02 14.74
CA VAL A 270 -3.81 9.34 15.79
C VAL A 270 -5.09 9.91 15.18
N SER A 271 -4.98 10.84 14.23
CA SER A 271 -6.17 11.45 13.61
C SER A 271 -7.01 10.44 12.84
N VAL A 272 -6.37 9.55 12.05
CA VAL A 272 -7.05 8.49 11.30
C VAL A 272 -7.71 7.48 12.25
N GLN A 273 -7.00 7.08 13.32
CA GLN A 273 -7.53 6.11 14.26
C GLN A 273 -8.69 6.67 15.09
N SER A 274 -8.60 7.92 15.55
CA SER A 274 -9.71 8.63 16.18
C SER A 274 -10.92 8.74 15.24
N LEU A 275 -10.69 9.07 13.96
CA LEU A 275 -11.75 9.13 12.95
C LEU A 275 -12.42 7.76 12.72
N ASN A 276 -11.64 6.67 12.71
CA ASN A 276 -12.16 5.31 12.61
C ASN A 276 -13.01 4.91 13.82
N TYR A 277 -12.57 5.19 15.05
CA TYR A 277 -13.38 4.89 16.24
C TYR A 277 -14.66 5.72 16.29
N LEU A 278 -14.61 6.98 15.86
CA LEU A 278 -15.78 7.84 15.75
C LEU A 278 -16.77 7.30 14.71
N LEU A 279 -16.30 6.77 13.57
CA LEU A 279 -17.15 6.09 12.59
C LEU A 279 -17.83 4.87 13.20
N VAL A 280 -17.08 3.97 13.85
CA VAL A 280 -17.65 2.77 14.46
C VAL A 280 -18.73 3.14 15.48
N PHE A 281 -18.47 4.14 16.33
CA PHE A 281 -19.46 4.64 17.27
C PHE A 281 -20.70 5.22 16.58
N ALA A 282 -20.51 6.08 15.57
CA ALA A 282 -21.61 6.70 14.83
C ALA A 282 -22.48 5.68 14.09
N VAL A 283 -21.85 4.69 13.44
CA VAL A 283 -22.56 3.60 12.76
C VAL A 283 -23.30 2.74 13.77
N ALA A 284 -22.67 2.34 14.87
CA ALA A 284 -23.33 1.54 15.91
C ALA A 284 -24.53 2.27 16.53
N ALA A 285 -24.38 3.55 16.90
CA ALA A 285 -25.44 4.36 17.47
C ALA A 285 -26.61 4.56 16.49
N LEU A 286 -26.31 4.85 15.22
CA LEU A 286 -27.32 5.02 14.18
C LEU A 286 -28.05 3.70 13.88
N SER A 287 -27.33 2.59 13.82
CA SER A 287 -27.91 1.25 13.63
C SER A 287 -28.87 0.87 14.75
N LEU A 288 -28.51 1.14 16.01
CA LEU A 288 -29.40 0.90 17.16
C LEU A 288 -30.66 1.78 17.09
N TYR A 289 -30.52 3.04 16.69
CA TYR A 289 -31.65 3.95 16.53
C TYR A 289 -32.61 3.49 15.41
N LEU A 290 -32.07 3.07 14.26
CA LEU A 290 -32.88 2.57 13.13
C LEU A 290 -33.56 1.24 13.44
N TRP A 291 -32.89 0.36 14.18
CA TRP A 291 -33.47 -0.88 14.67
C TRP A 291 -34.62 -0.63 15.65
N ALA A 292 -34.47 0.32 16.57
CA ALA A 292 -35.56 0.71 17.48
C ALA A 292 -36.81 1.21 16.74
N GLY A 293 -36.63 1.82 15.56
CA GLY A 293 -37.71 2.22 14.66
C GLY A 293 -38.23 1.12 13.73
N SER A 294 -37.80 -0.14 13.91
CA SER A 294 -38.10 -1.28 13.03
C SER A 294 -37.74 -1.07 11.55
N ALA A 295 -36.81 -0.16 11.26
CA ALA A 295 -36.40 0.15 9.89
C ALA A 295 -35.36 -0.84 9.34
N ILE A 296 -34.63 -1.53 10.22
CA ILE A 296 -33.46 -2.36 9.86
C ILE A 296 -33.46 -3.67 10.67
N THR A 297 -32.98 -4.77 10.05
CA THR A 297 -32.83 -6.08 10.69
C THR A 297 -31.58 -6.17 11.59
N VAL A 298 -31.52 -7.15 12.49
CA VAL A 298 -30.35 -7.36 13.36
C VAL A 298 -29.11 -7.72 12.53
N GLY A 299 -29.26 -8.47 11.45
CA GLY A 299 -28.19 -8.81 10.51
C GLY A 299 -27.60 -7.60 9.81
N ALA A 300 -28.42 -6.62 9.42
CA ALA A 300 -27.92 -5.37 8.83
C ALA A 300 -27.10 -4.53 9.83
N ILE A 301 -27.43 -4.56 11.13
CA ILE A 301 -26.57 -3.96 12.18
C ILE A 301 -25.22 -4.67 12.21
N ALA A 302 -25.21 -6.01 12.18
CA ALA A 302 -23.98 -6.81 12.20
C ALA A 302 -23.09 -6.52 10.98
N ILE A 303 -23.68 -6.36 9.79
CA ILE A 303 -22.98 -5.96 8.56
C ILE A 303 -22.35 -4.58 8.73
N ALA A 304 -23.14 -3.57 9.10
CA ALA A 304 -22.67 -2.18 9.18
C ALA A 304 -21.54 -2.00 10.21
N VAL A 305 -21.68 -2.59 11.39
CA VAL A 305 -20.67 -2.51 12.45
C VAL A 305 -19.41 -3.28 12.07
N SER A 306 -19.54 -4.48 11.51
CA SER A 306 -18.37 -5.28 11.13
C SER A 306 -17.57 -4.69 9.98
N LEU A 307 -18.27 -4.10 8.99
CA LEU A 307 -17.60 -3.38 7.92
C LEU A 307 -16.90 -2.11 8.46
N ALA A 308 -17.52 -1.38 9.39
CA ALA A 308 -16.89 -0.22 10.04
C ALA A 308 -15.65 -0.62 10.86
N LEU A 309 -15.68 -1.76 11.54
CA LEU A 309 -14.52 -2.33 12.24
C LEU A 309 -13.42 -2.78 11.28
N ARG A 310 -13.78 -3.34 10.11
CA ARG A 310 -12.80 -3.77 9.10
C ARG A 310 -12.02 -2.59 8.51
N LEU A 311 -12.66 -1.44 8.34
CA LEU A 311 -11.97 -0.20 7.94
C LEU A 311 -10.89 0.22 8.95
N ASN A 312 -11.07 -0.08 10.25
CA ASN A 312 -10.03 0.14 11.25
C ASN A 312 -8.83 -0.79 11.03
N GLY A 313 -9.08 -2.05 10.68
CA GLY A 313 -8.03 -3.06 10.45
C GLY A 313 -7.19 -2.86 9.18
N MET A 314 -7.58 -1.96 8.28
CA MET A 314 -6.78 -1.59 7.10
C MET A 314 -5.90 -0.34 7.30
N ALA A 315 -6.03 0.35 8.45
CA ALA A 315 -5.27 1.55 8.79
C ALA A 315 -3.94 1.20 9.46
#